data_AF-A0A1G5I785-F1
#
_entry.id   AF-A0A1G5I785-F1
#
_cell.length_a   1.000
_cell.length_b   1.000
_cell.length_c   1.000
_cell.angle_alpha   90.00
_cell.angle_beta   90.00
_cell.angle_gamma   90.00
#
_symmetry.space_group_name_H-M   'P 1'
#
loop_
_entity.id
_entity.type
_entity.pdbx_description
1 polymer ?
#
loop_
_entity_poly.entity_id
_entity_poly.type
_entity_poly.pdbx_seq_one_letter_code
_entity_poly.pdbx_strand_id
1 'polypeptide(L)'
;MTQPIVTWMDATHSNEIIEPFDYGVIDADSKSEIRIFNVWNNKGGATDVSKMEDCTFTTRDMKGGNGNTEEFDIEAVKNNWFHVQVDSLGENDLDEESSRVGKDFSKPIGTTGKTTLDHSGTPYATPLVPGAKEILGVNNNGKPQDAAGNYVTLSIQCEVPLNARSGRQEFKKRISYRYV
;
A
#
# COMPACT_ATOMS: atom_id res chain seq x y z
N MET A 1 -20.21 -12.69 2.28
CA MET A 1 -19.93 -11.27 2.56
C MET A 1 -19.48 -10.61 1.26
N THR A 2 -19.60 -9.29 1.14
CA THR A 2 -19.21 -8.55 -0.09
C THR A 2 -17.70 -8.42 -0.14
N GLN A 3 -17.08 -8.61 -1.32
CA GLN A 3 -15.63 -8.52 -1.45
C GLN A 3 -15.09 -7.13 -1.03
N PRO A 4 -13.87 -7.04 -0.49
CA PRO A 4 -13.20 -5.77 -0.23
C PRO A 4 -13.16 -4.88 -1.48
N ILE A 5 -13.31 -3.57 -1.27
CA ILE A 5 -13.25 -2.56 -2.34
C ILE A 5 -12.00 -1.73 -2.09
N VAL A 6 -10.93 -2.05 -2.81
CA VAL A 6 -9.61 -1.44 -2.59
C VAL A 6 -9.43 -0.20 -3.46
N THR A 7 -9.07 0.92 -2.83
CA THR A 7 -8.83 2.20 -3.51
C THR A 7 -7.47 2.76 -3.13
N TRP A 8 -6.71 3.25 -4.11
CA TRP A 8 -5.44 3.92 -3.89
C TRP A 8 -5.63 5.43 -3.96
N MET A 9 -5.28 6.13 -2.88
CA MET A 9 -5.37 7.59 -2.81
C MET A 9 -3.97 8.21 -2.68
N ASP A 10 -3.86 9.47 -3.07
CA ASP A 10 -2.69 10.30 -2.81
C ASP A 10 -2.45 10.53 -1.30
N ALA A 11 -1.32 11.19 -0.99
CA ALA A 11 -0.91 11.52 0.38
C ALA A 11 -1.97 12.28 1.18
N THR A 12 -2.87 13.01 0.51
CA THR A 12 -3.90 13.86 1.13
C THR A 12 -5.26 13.18 1.24
N HIS A 13 -5.40 11.94 0.74
CA HIS A 13 -6.66 11.21 0.62
C HIS A 13 -7.70 11.88 -0.30
N SER A 14 -7.29 12.87 -1.09
CA SER A 14 -8.22 13.71 -1.88
C SER A 14 -8.41 13.17 -3.29
N ASN A 15 -7.33 12.69 -3.92
CA ASN A 15 -7.38 12.19 -5.28
C ASN A 15 -7.10 10.69 -5.31
N GLU A 16 -7.95 9.97 -6.06
CA GLU A 16 -7.72 8.56 -6.37
C GLU A 16 -6.67 8.44 -7.46
N ILE A 17 -5.76 7.48 -7.30
CA ILE A 17 -4.69 7.18 -8.25
C ILE A 17 -5.19 6.05 -9.15
N ILE A 18 -5.79 6.44 -10.27
CA ILE A 18 -6.38 5.52 -11.27
C ILE A 18 -5.44 5.24 -12.45
N GLU A 19 -4.44 6.09 -12.66
CA GLU A 19 -3.43 5.93 -13.71
C GLU A 19 -2.15 5.30 -13.16
N PRO A 20 -1.31 4.68 -14.02
CA PRO A 20 0.02 4.24 -13.63
C PRO A 20 0.82 5.37 -12.97
N PHE A 21 1.38 5.10 -11.79
CA PHE A 21 2.17 6.07 -11.05
C PHE A 21 3.63 6.07 -11.54
N ASP A 22 4.12 7.23 -11.98
CA ASP A 22 5.50 7.42 -12.40
C ASP A 22 6.38 7.88 -11.23
N TYR A 23 7.46 7.13 -10.99
CA TYR A 23 8.48 7.50 -9.98
C TYR A 23 9.52 8.47 -10.54
N GLY A 24 9.46 8.81 -11.83
CA GLY A 24 10.37 9.70 -12.52
C GLY A 24 11.71 9.04 -12.85
N VAL A 25 12.68 9.88 -13.23
CA VAL A 25 14.06 9.46 -13.45
C VAL A 25 14.80 9.51 -12.12
N ILE A 26 15.45 8.40 -11.76
CA ILE A 26 16.25 8.27 -10.55
C ILE A 26 17.65 7.84 -11.01
N ASP A 27 18.66 8.58 -10.59
CA ASP A 27 20.05 8.28 -10.95
C ASP A 27 20.55 7.04 -10.20
N ALA A 28 21.46 6.29 -10.81
CA ALA A 28 22.13 5.19 -10.12
C ALA A 28 22.91 5.71 -8.91
N ASP A 29 23.00 4.90 -7.86
CA ASP A 29 23.60 5.27 -6.56
C ASP A 29 22.83 6.38 -5.83
N SER A 30 21.49 6.42 -6.02
CA SER A 30 20.63 7.42 -5.37
C SER A 30 19.29 6.84 -4.94
N LYS A 31 18.62 7.59 -4.07
CA LYS A 31 17.25 7.32 -3.61
C LYS A 31 16.28 8.31 -4.24
N SER A 32 15.08 7.83 -4.58
CA SER A 32 13.99 8.68 -5.04
C SER A 32 13.45 9.57 -3.91
N GLU A 33 12.61 10.54 -4.26
CA GLU A 33 11.71 11.15 -3.29
C GLU A 33 10.81 10.09 -2.64
N ILE A 34 10.46 10.31 -1.37
CA ILE A 34 9.46 9.48 -0.67
C ILE A 34 8.09 9.81 -1.23
N ARG A 35 7.33 8.78 -1.64
CA ARG A 35 5.97 8.90 -2.13
C ARG A 35 5.01 8.24 -1.15
N ILE A 36 4.02 9.02 -0.68
CA ILE A 36 3.02 8.55 0.28
C ILE A 36 1.76 8.12 -0.48
N PHE A 37 1.28 6.92 -0.15
CA PHE A 37 0.04 6.35 -0.68
C PHE A 37 -0.89 5.97 0.47
N ASN A 38 -2.18 6.21 0.28
CA ASN A 38 -3.21 5.80 1.22
C ASN A 38 -4.09 4.72 0.57
N VAL A 39 -3.99 3.50 1.07
CA VAL A 39 -4.74 2.36 0.54
C VAL A 39 -5.95 2.12 1.41
N TRP A 40 -7.13 2.28 0.84
CA TRP A 40 -8.39 2.12 1.53
C TRP A 40 -9.05 0.78 1.22
N ASN A 41 -9.84 0.30 2.17
CA ASN A 41 -10.90 -0.67 1.96
C ASN A 41 -12.26 0.00 2.27
N ASN A 42 -13.13 0.05 1.27
CA ASN A 42 -14.49 0.61 1.36
C ASN A 42 -14.56 2.11 1.66
N LYS A 43 -13.67 2.93 1.06
CA LYS A 43 -13.67 4.39 1.31
C LYS A 43 -15.02 5.01 0.99
N GLY A 44 -15.68 5.61 1.98
CA GLY A 44 -16.96 6.28 1.75
C GLY A 44 -18.11 5.33 1.43
N GLY A 45 -17.96 4.02 1.65
CA GLY A 45 -19.00 3.04 1.34
C GLY A 45 -20.18 3.12 2.29
N ALA A 46 -21.41 2.99 1.77
CA ALA A 46 -22.64 3.02 2.55
C ALA A 46 -22.95 1.69 3.27
N THR A 47 -22.44 0.58 2.74
CA THR A 47 -22.62 -0.77 3.26
C THR A 47 -21.28 -1.40 3.61
N ASP A 48 -21.27 -2.27 4.62
CA ASP A 48 -20.09 -3.03 4.98
C ASP A 48 -19.65 -3.98 3.85
N VAL A 49 -18.34 -4.11 3.70
CA VAL A 49 -17.68 -5.18 2.94
C VAL A 49 -16.76 -5.96 3.88
N SER A 50 -16.26 -7.10 3.43
CA SER A 50 -15.32 -7.89 4.22
C SER A 50 -14.07 -7.05 4.56
N LYS A 51 -13.55 -7.23 5.77
CA LYS A 51 -12.21 -6.74 6.10
C LYS A 51 -11.16 -7.50 5.28
N MET A 52 -10.05 -6.82 5.03
CA MET A 52 -8.86 -7.46 4.49
C MET A 52 -8.05 -8.00 5.66
N GLU A 53 -7.62 -9.26 5.60
CA GLU A 53 -6.82 -9.92 6.63
C GLU A 53 -5.51 -10.44 6.03
N ASP A 54 -4.49 -10.56 6.89
CA ASP A 54 -3.13 -10.99 6.51
C ASP A 54 -2.55 -10.17 5.35
N CYS A 55 -2.77 -8.86 5.41
CA CYS A 55 -2.40 -7.95 4.34
C CYS A 55 -0.87 -7.86 4.20
N THR A 56 -0.39 -7.91 2.97
CA THR A 56 1.03 -7.70 2.62
C THR A 56 1.17 -6.82 1.38
N PHE A 57 2.26 -6.07 1.30
CA PHE A 57 2.65 -5.27 0.16
C PHE A 57 3.96 -5.78 -0.46
N THR A 58 4.03 -5.77 -1.78
CA THR A 58 5.25 -6.08 -2.54
C THR A 58 5.22 -5.47 -3.95
N THR A 59 6.30 -5.56 -4.69
CA THR A 59 6.36 -5.26 -6.13
C THR A 59 6.44 -6.54 -6.95
N ARG A 60 5.83 -6.54 -8.14
CA ARG A 60 5.83 -7.68 -9.09
C ARG A 60 5.98 -7.15 -10.51
N ASP A 61 6.37 -8.01 -11.44
CA ASP A 61 6.34 -7.65 -12.86
C ASP A 61 4.89 -7.44 -13.38
N MET A 62 4.76 -7.01 -14.63
CA MET A 62 3.46 -6.72 -15.24
C MET A 62 2.55 -7.96 -15.42
N LYS A 63 3.09 -9.19 -15.38
CA LYS A 63 2.32 -10.44 -15.34
C LYS A 63 2.11 -10.97 -13.91
N GLY A 64 2.60 -10.27 -12.90
CA GLY A 64 2.46 -10.64 -11.48
C GLY A 64 3.54 -11.58 -10.96
N GLY A 65 4.59 -11.82 -11.74
CA GLY A 65 5.77 -12.62 -11.38
C GLY A 65 6.87 -11.83 -10.70
N ASN A 66 8.07 -12.42 -10.67
CA ASN A 66 9.20 -11.98 -9.86
C ASN A 66 10.21 -11.09 -10.61
N GLY A 67 9.91 -10.69 -11.85
CA GLY A 67 10.81 -9.82 -12.61
C GLY A 67 12.15 -10.46 -12.98
N ASN A 68 12.22 -11.80 -13.04
CA ASN A 68 13.45 -12.56 -13.28
C ASN A 68 13.35 -13.51 -14.48
N THR A 69 12.42 -13.26 -15.41
CA THR A 69 12.30 -13.98 -16.68
C THR A 69 12.88 -13.12 -17.80
N GLU A 70 13.23 -13.73 -18.94
CA GLU A 70 13.78 -12.99 -20.09
C GLU A 70 12.80 -11.92 -20.63
N GLU A 71 11.49 -12.22 -20.62
CA GLU A 71 10.44 -11.29 -21.04
C GLU A 71 10.22 -10.15 -20.02
N PHE A 72 10.41 -10.43 -18.72
CA PHE A 72 10.23 -9.47 -17.64
C PHE A 72 11.46 -9.44 -16.75
N ASP A 73 12.56 -8.90 -17.27
CA ASP A 73 13.80 -8.72 -16.52
C ASP A 73 13.83 -7.34 -15.84
N ILE A 74 13.11 -7.23 -14.71
CA ILE A 74 12.85 -5.97 -14.02
C ILE A 74 13.66 -5.91 -12.73
N GLU A 75 14.82 -5.26 -12.79
CA GLU A 75 15.77 -5.13 -11.67
C GLU A 75 15.14 -4.55 -10.41
N ALA A 76 14.27 -3.55 -10.59
CA ALA A 76 13.53 -2.93 -9.50
C ALA A 76 12.69 -3.93 -8.67
N VAL A 77 12.25 -5.02 -9.29
CA VAL A 77 11.49 -6.10 -8.64
C VAL A 77 12.43 -7.22 -8.19
N LYS A 78 13.25 -7.78 -9.09
CA LYS A 78 14.06 -8.98 -8.78
C LYS A 78 15.17 -8.73 -7.76
N ASN A 79 15.61 -7.48 -7.62
CA ASN A 79 16.66 -7.07 -6.69
C ASN A 79 16.12 -6.25 -5.50
N ASN A 80 14.80 -6.19 -5.31
CA ASN A 80 14.14 -5.56 -4.15
C ASN A 80 14.55 -4.07 -3.94
N TRP A 81 14.47 -3.24 -4.98
CA TRP A 81 14.90 -1.84 -4.92
C TRP A 81 13.96 -0.91 -4.16
N PHE A 82 12.74 -1.36 -3.86
CA PHE A 82 11.76 -0.53 -3.18
C PHE A 82 11.78 -0.76 -1.67
N HIS A 83 11.77 0.35 -0.94
CA HIS A 83 11.62 0.42 0.50
C HIS A 83 10.19 0.87 0.84
N VAL A 84 9.59 0.24 1.84
CA VAL A 84 8.21 0.50 2.27
C VAL A 84 8.13 0.55 3.79
N GLN A 85 7.62 1.69 4.27
CA GLN A 85 7.30 1.95 5.67
C GLN A 85 5.79 2.07 5.83
N VAL A 86 5.24 1.45 6.87
CA VAL A 86 3.81 1.48 7.21
C VAL A 86 3.55 2.55 8.28
N ASP A 87 3.28 3.77 7.82
CA ASP A 87 3.12 4.94 8.71
C ASP A 87 1.95 4.79 9.67
N SER A 88 0.88 4.09 9.27
CA SER A 88 -0.27 3.80 10.14
C SER A 88 0.03 2.86 11.32
N LEU A 89 1.20 2.22 11.32
CA LEU A 89 1.72 1.42 12.43
C LEU A 89 2.81 2.16 13.23
N GLY A 90 3.13 3.41 12.85
CA GLY A 90 4.18 4.20 13.49
C GLY A 90 5.60 3.70 13.19
N GLU A 91 5.79 2.97 12.10
CA GLU A 91 7.10 2.52 11.65
C GLU A 91 8.01 3.71 11.30
N ASN A 92 9.32 3.55 11.53
CA ASN A 92 10.36 4.51 11.19
C ASN A 92 11.58 3.74 10.66
N ASP A 93 11.37 2.91 9.64
CA ASP A 93 12.34 1.92 9.15
C ASP A 93 12.61 2.02 7.63
N LEU A 94 12.23 3.12 6.98
CA LEU A 94 12.36 3.26 5.52
C LEU A 94 13.80 3.10 5.01
N ASP A 95 14.80 3.46 5.82
CA ASP A 95 16.22 3.30 5.48
C ASP A 95 16.79 1.92 5.85
N GLU A 96 16.00 1.06 6.50
CA GLU A 96 16.43 -0.25 6.97
C GLU A 96 16.14 -1.35 5.94
N GLU A 97 16.95 -2.41 5.93
CA GLU A 97 16.78 -3.55 5.04
C GLU A 97 15.43 -4.27 5.23
N SER A 98 14.84 -4.19 6.42
CA SER A 98 13.51 -4.75 6.72
C SER A 98 12.37 -4.11 5.92
N SER A 99 12.59 -2.91 5.38
CA SER A 99 11.61 -2.20 4.56
C SER A 99 11.67 -2.60 3.08
N ARG A 100 12.71 -3.32 2.65
CA ARG A 100 12.84 -3.77 1.25
C ARG A 100 11.70 -4.70 0.84
N VAL A 101 11.17 -4.47 -0.36
CA VAL A 101 10.14 -5.32 -0.97
C VAL A 101 10.47 -5.62 -2.42
N GLY A 102 9.98 -6.75 -2.90
CA GLY A 102 10.12 -7.19 -4.28
C GLY A 102 9.96 -8.68 -4.41
N LYS A 103 10.79 -9.30 -5.24
CA LYS A 103 10.78 -10.74 -5.47
C LYS A 103 10.79 -11.55 -4.16
N ASP A 104 11.73 -11.24 -3.27
CA ASP A 104 12.04 -12.10 -2.11
C ASP A 104 11.28 -11.67 -0.85
N PHE A 105 10.89 -10.40 -0.77
CA PHE A 105 10.30 -9.82 0.44
C PHE A 105 8.95 -9.17 0.18
N SER A 106 8.06 -9.31 1.16
CA SER A 106 6.77 -8.63 1.21
C SER A 106 6.60 -8.03 2.60
N LYS A 107 6.28 -6.73 2.66
CA LYS A 107 6.07 -6.01 3.91
C LYS A 107 4.66 -6.32 4.43
N PRO A 108 4.49 -6.82 5.66
CA PRO A 108 3.16 -6.89 6.27
C PRO A 108 2.58 -5.49 6.42
N ILE A 109 1.31 -5.30 6.07
CA ILE A 109 0.65 -4.00 6.18
C ILE A 109 -0.62 -4.13 7.01
N GLY A 110 -1.04 -3.03 7.63
CA GLY A 110 -2.26 -2.91 8.42
C GLY A 110 -2.31 -1.53 9.06
N THR A 111 -3.30 -1.29 9.90
CA THR A 111 -3.44 -0.02 10.62
C THR A 111 -3.78 -0.27 12.08
N THR A 112 -3.43 0.67 12.96
CA THR A 112 -3.93 0.73 14.35
C THR A 112 -5.00 1.80 14.53
N GLY A 113 -5.33 2.52 13.45
CA GLY A 113 -6.38 3.52 13.42
C GLY A 113 -7.76 2.93 13.69
N LYS A 114 -8.74 3.80 13.98
CA LYS A 114 -10.09 3.40 14.34
C LYS A 114 -11.09 4.01 13.38
N THR A 115 -12.21 3.31 13.19
CA THR A 115 -13.37 3.86 12.48
C THR A 115 -14.43 4.23 13.50
N THR A 116 -14.78 5.51 13.54
CA THR A 116 -15.60 6.13 14.59
C THR A 116 -16.97 6.54 14.09
N LEU A 117 -17.11 6.88 12.80
CA LEU A 117 -18.37 7.30 12.18
C LEU A 117 -18.74 6.40 11.00
N ASP A 118 -20.03 6.13 10.86
CA ASP A 118 -20.59 5.45 9.69
C ASP A 118 -20.66 6.38 8.46
N HIS A 119 -21.20 5.87 7.34
CA HIS A 119 -21.37 6.63 6.11
C HIS A 119 -22.18 7.93 6.26
N SER A 120 -23.18 7.93 7.13
CA SER A 120 -24.03 9.09 7.39
C SER A 120 -23.38 10.13 8.32
N GLY A 121 -22.21 9.79 8.90
CA GLY A 121 -21.55 10.58 9.93
C GLY A 121 -22.09 10.30 11.34
N THR A 122 -22.88 9.24 11.52
CA THR A 122 -23.36 8.82 12.83
C THR A 122 -22.26 8.06 13.58
N PRO A 123 -21.95 8.42 14.84
CA PRO A 123 -20.94 7.70 15.60
C PRO A 123 -21.33 6.25 15.89
N TYR A 124 -20.38 5.34 15.77
CA TYR A 124 -20.50 4.00 16.35
C TYR A 124 -20.47 4.09 17.88
N ALA A 125 -21.32 3.31 18.54
CA ALA A 125 -21.34 3.23 20.01
C ALA A 125 -19.97 2.86 20.59
N THR A 126 -19.23 2.00 19.89
CA THR A 126 -17.83 1.66 20.17
C THR A 126 -17.03 1.83 18.88
N PRO A 127 -15.94 2.62 18.86
CA PRO A 127 -15.06 2.72 17.70
C PRO A 127 -14.53 1.36 17.28
N LEU A 128 -14.59 1.09 15.98
CA LEU A 128 -14.18 -0.17 15.39
C LEU A 128 -12.66 -0.15 15.18
N VAL A 129 -11.99 -1.21 15.62
CA VAL A 129 -10.52 -1.32 15.61
C VAL A 129 -10.13 -2.58 14.83
N PRO A 130 -9.23 -2.48 13.84
CA PRO A 130 -8.69 -3.63 13.14
C PRO A 130 -7.77 -4.48 14.02
N GLY A 131 -7.65 -5.76 13.68
CA GLY A 131 -6.60 -6.63 14.18
C GLY A 131 -5.25 -6.36 13.52
N ALA A 132 -4.23 -7.13 13.93
CA ALA A 132 -2.93 -7.08 13.31
C ALA A 132 -3.00 -7.51 11.84
N LYS A 133 -2.35 -6.74 10.95
CA LYS A 133 -2.35 -6.96 9.49
C LYS A 133 -3.74 -6.90 8.85
N GLU A 134 -4.65 -6.13 9.45
CA GLU A 134 -6.01 -5.95 8.94
C GLU A 134 -6.28 -4.52 8.47
N ILE A 135 -7.22 -4.41 7.54
CA ILE A 135 -7.82 -3.15 7.10
C ILE A 135 -9.33 -3.37 7.06
N LEU A 136 -10.08 -2.58 7.85
CA LEU A 136 -11.53 -2.74 8.00
C LEU A 136 -12.26 -2.46 6.68
N GLY A 137 -13.37 -3.16 6.45
CA GLY A 137 -14.29 -2.93 5.33
C GLY A 137 -15.61 -2.29 5.76
N VAL A 138 -15.70 -1.79 6.98
CA VAL A 138 -16.95 -1.25 7.53
C VAL A 138 -17.35 0.06 6.85
N ASN A 139 -18.65 0.32 6.77
CA ASN A 139 -19.19 1.52 6.15
C ASN A 139 -18.64 2.78 6.85
N ASN A 140 -18.34 3.81 6.08
CA ASN A 140 -17.68 5.01 6.62
C ASN A 140 -17.95 6.21 5.73
N ASN A 141 -17.73 7.41 6.26
CA ASN A 141 -17.94 8.67 5.55
C ASN A 141 -16.78 9.07 4.62
N GLY A 142 -15.74 8.23 4.50
CA GLY A 142 -14.58 8.46 3.65
C GLY A 142 -13.61 9.55 4.12
N LYS A 143 -13.76 10.06 5.36
CA LYS A 143 -12.87 11.06 5.96
C LYS A 143 -11.74 10.39 6.76
N PRO A 144 -10.46 10.76 6.57
CA PRO A 144 -9.34 10.07 7.21
C PRO A 144 -9.42 10.04 8.74
N GLN A 145 -9.82 11.16 9.36
CA GLN A 145 -9.92 11.28 10.82
C GLN A 145 -10.99 10.39 11.46
N ASP A 146 -12.02 10.00 10.69
CA ASP A 146 -13.16 9.22 11.18
C ASP A 146 -13.05 7.74 10.80
N ALA A 147 -12.18 7.40 9.84
CA ALA A 147 -12.11 6.10 9.19
C ALA A 147 -10.68 5.55 9.12
N ALA A 148 -9.84 5.86 10.11
CA ALA A 148 -8.45 5.42 10.18
C ALA A 148 -8.29 3.89 10.31
N GLY A 149 -9.36 3.16 10.62
CA GLY A 149 -9.38 1.69 10.59
C GLY A 149 -9.57 1.12 9.17
N ASN A 150 -10.03 1.93 8.21
CA ASN A 150 -10.35 1.52 6.84
C ASN A 150 -9.22 1.80 5.84
N TYR A 151 -8.09 2.33 6.26
CA TYR A 151 -6.96 2.54 5.37
C TYR A 151 -5.62 2.30 6.05
N VAL A 152 -4.61 2.09 5.21
CA VAL A 152 -3.20 2.10 5.59
C VAL A 152 -2.44 3.15 4.78
N THR A 153 -1.58 3.90 5.46
CA THR A 153 -0.67 4.88 4.87
C THR A 153 0.70 4.22 4.69
N LEU A 154 1.24 4.30 3.48
CA LEU A 154 2.50 3.71 3.08
C LEU A 154 3.43 4.79 2.54
N SER A 155 4.62 4.91 3.12
CA SER A 155 5.72 5.67 2.56
C SER A 155 6.58 4.73 1.72
N ILE A 156 6.74 5.04 0.42
CA ILE A 156 7.44 4.20 -0.54
C ILE A 156 8.58 5.00 -1.18
N GLN A 157 9.78 4.41 -1.21
CA GLN A 157 10.97 4.99 -1.82
C GLN A 157 11.67 3.95 -2.68
N CYS A 158 12.26 4.36 -3.80
CA CYS A 158 13.13 3.50 -4.60
C CYS A 158 14.59 3.85 -4.30
N GLU A 159 15.42 2.83 -4.07
CA GLU A 159 16.88 2.95 -3.97
C GLU A 159 17.50 2.24 -5.18
N VAL A 160 18.17 3.01 -6.04
CA VAL A 160 18.76 2.48 -7.27
C VAL A 160 20.26 2.23 -7.03
N PRO A 161 20.75 0.99 -7.16
CA PRO A 161 22.16 0.67 -6.92
C PRO A 161 23.06 1.21 -8.03
N LEU A 162 24.34 1.43 -7.72
CA LEU A 162 25.35 1.95 -8.67
C LEU A 162 25.46 1.13 -9.98
N ASN A 163 25.24 -0.18 -9.91
CA ASN A 163 25.33 -1.08 -11.06
C ASN A 163 24.00 -1.28 -11.81
N ALA A 164 22.98 -0.47 -11.53
CA ALA A 164 21.70 -0.50 -12.22
C ALA A 164 21.85 -0.23 -13.72
N ARG A 165 21.10 -0.95 -14.55
CA ARG A 165 21.02 -0.65 -15.98
C ARG A 165 20.10 0.54 -16.21
N SER A 166 20.47 1.39 -17.16
CA SER A 166 19.59 2.47 -17.60
C SER A 166 18.40 1.91 -18.36
N GLY A 167 17.24 2.56 -18.20
CA GLY A 167 16.03 2.21 -18.94
C GLY A 167 14.77 2.35 -18.11
N ARG A 168 13.62 2.37 -18.80
CA ARG A 168 12.30 2.36 -18.18
C ARG A 168 11.99 0.96 -17.67
N GLN A 169 11.58 0.87 -16.41
CA GLN A 169 11.17 -0.37 -15.77
C GLN A 169 9.70 -0.29 -15.37
N GLU A 170 8.87 -1.12 -15.99
CA GLU A 170 7.45 -1.20 -15.67
C GLU A 170 7.17 -2.35 -14.71
N PHE A 171 6.42 -2.08 -13.65
CA PHE A 171 6.12 -3.04 -12.60
C PHE A 171 4.78 -2.71 -11.95
N LYS A 172 4.28 -3.67 -11.16
CA LYS A 172 3.07 -3.55 -10.35
C LYS A 172 3.43 -3.40 -8.89
N LYS A 173 2.77 -2.45 -8.24
CA LYS A 173 2.58 -2.46 -6.79
C LYS A 173 1.47 -3.46 -6.46
N ARG A 174 1.69 -4.36 -5.52
CA ARG A 174 0.76 -5.45 -5.20
C ARG A 174 0.45 -5.49 -3.73
N ILE A 175 -0.85 -5.52 -3.43
CA ILE A 175 -1.36 -5.89 -2.11
C ILE A 175 -1.98 -7.28 -2.21
N SER A 176 -1.60 -8.14 -1.29
CA SER A 176 -2.19 -9.48 -1.14
C SER A 176 -2.86 -9.57 0.21
N TYR A 177 -4.05 -10.16 0.24
CA TYR A 177 -4.88 -10.31 1.42
C TYR A 177 -5.82 -11.50 1.25
N ARG A 178 -6.39 -11.96 2.35
CA ARG A 178 -7.58 -12.81 2.35
C ARG A 178 -8.78 -12.03 2.89
N TYR A 179 -9.98 -12.51 2.62
CA TYR A 179 -11.21 -11.98 3.19
C TYR A 179 -12.22 -13.11 3.39
N VAL A 180 -13.07 -12.96 4.39
CA VAL A 180 -14.17 -13.89 4.71
C VAL A 180 -15.50 -13.17 4.58
#